data_AF-A0A7S2ABI7-F1
#
_entry.id   AF-A0A7S2ABI7-F1
#
_cell.length_a   1.000
_cell.length_b   1.000
_cell.length_c   1.000
_cell.angle_alpha   90.00
_cell.angle_beta   90.00
_cell.angle_gamma   90.00
#
_symmetry.space_group_name_H-M   'P 1'
#
loop_
_entity.id
_entity.type
_entity.pdbx_description
1 polymer ?
#
loop_
_entity_poly.entity_id
_entity_poly.type
_entity_poly.pdbx_seq_one_letter_code
_entity_poly.pdbx_strand_id
1 'polypeptide(L)'
;GKSIIFVNTKAEANELAVSSTLAKDCQVLHGDIIQKQREITLQGFRDGHFNNLIATDVAARGLDIPQIDLIIQCQYPQDTDTYIHRSGRTARAGRSGTCITFLTQREVAQGSLARLEKAVGQPFKRVGIPQPQDLVSVGLEDAKAQLEAVHRDVLPHFKELAQEFLEKDPEEALARALACVCNFTQPVQSRSILSARMGFVTVVIKTAEPFHSTSYVHELIKSHLDLNEHQVRRIADVELCEEPSVAVADVPHDLAKKLLDQPSEFYQPGVEITRAKSLPRLKPVRSFGGGGGGRRW
;
A
#
# COMPACT_ATOMS: atom_id res chain seq x y z
N GLY A 1 -15.32 -2.14 9.75
CA GLY A 1 -15.92 -3.00 8.70
C GLY A 1 -15.16 -4.31 8.66
N LYS A 2 -15.77 -5.37 8.12
CA LYS A 2 -15.14 -6.71 8.04
C LYS A 2 -14.37 -6.86 6.74
N SER A 3 -13.21 -7.53 6.82
CA SER A 3 -12.35 -7.80 5.68
C SER A 3 -11.97 -9.27 5.55
N ILE A 4 -11.70 -9.70 4.32
CA ILE A 4 -11.04 -10.98 4.04
C ILE A 4 -9.79 -10.73 3.22
N ILE A 5 -8.70 -11.32 3.69
CA ILE A 5 -7.38 -11.26 3.08
C ILE A 5 -7.07 -12.64 2.50
N PHE A 6 -7.11 -12.75 1.17
CA PHE A 6 -6.81 -13.97 0.46
C PHE A 6 -5.31 -14.12 0.17
N VAL A 7 -4.79 -15.28 0.54
CA VAL A 7 -3.42 -15.74 0.25
C VAL A 7 -3.47 -17.12 -0.41
N ASN A 8 -2.42 -17.50 -1.12
CA ASN A 8 -2.43 -18.74 -1.89
C ASN A 8 -2.04 -19.96 -1.03
N THR A 9 -1.18 -19.78 -0.03
CA THR A 9 -0.68 -20.88 0.80
C THR A 9 -1.02 -20.70 2.28
N LYS A 10 -1.06 -21.84 3.01
CA LYS A 10 -1.22 -21.85 4.47
C LYS A 10 -0.04 -21.21 5.20
N ALA A 11 1.16 -21.28 4.63
CA ALA A 11 2.37 -20.70 5.22
C ALA A 11 2.26 -19.17 5.21
N GLU A 12 1.91 -18.59 4.07
CA GLU A 12 1.66 -17.14 3.93
C GLU A 12 0.55 -16.66 4.87
N ALA A 13 -0.51 -17.46 5.05
CA ALA A 13 -1.60 -17.11 5.94
C ALA A 13 -1.12 -16.96 7.39
N ASN A 14 -0.30 -17.90 7.86
CA ASN A 14 0.26 -17.88 9.21
C ASN A 14 1.32 -16.80 9.37
N GLU A 15 2.16 -16.57 8.36
CA GLU A 15 3.15 -15.50 8.36
C GLU A 15 2.50 -14.12 8.45
N LEU A 16 1.42 -13.89 7.70
CA LEU A 16 0.72 -12.60 7.72
C LEU A 16 0.02 -12.34 9.06
N ALA A 17 -0.48 -13.40 9.69
CA ALA A 17 -1.18 -13.31 10.98
C ALA A 17 -0.27 -12.90 12.14
N VAL A 18 1.04 -13.15 12.06
CA VAL A 18 2.01 -12.73 13.08
C VAL A 18 2.55 -11.31 12.85
N SER A 19 2.09 -10.61 11.81
CA SER A 19 2.50 -9.21 11.58
C SER A 19 2.04 -8.32 12.73
N SER A 20 2.90 -7.40 13.18
CA SER A 20 2.61 -6.50 14.31
C SER A 20 1.37 -5.64 14.10
N THR A 21 1.00 -5.38 12.84
CA THR A 21 -0.15 -4.58 12.45
C THR A 21 -1.46 -5.35 12.44
N LEU A 22 -1.46 -6.63 12.03
CA LEU A 22 -2.70 -7.43 11.91
C LEU A 22 -2.93 -8.35 13.10
N ALA A 23 -1.88 -8.74 13.84
CA ALA A 23 -1.95 -9.79 14.87
C ALA A 23 -3.02 -9.55 15.94
N LYS A 24 -3.37 -8.29 16.23
CA LYS A 24 -4.37 -7.94 17.25
C LYS A 24 -5.81 -8.07 16.77
N ASP A 25 -6.06 -8.06 15.46
CA ASP A 25 -7.42 -8.00 14.88
C ASP A 25 -7.57 -8.95 13.69
N CYS A 26 -6.88 -10.09 13.71
CA CYS A 26 -7.03 -11.09 12.67
C CYS A 26 -7.03 -12.54 13.18
N GLN A 27 -7.59 -13.43 12.35
CA GLN A 27 -7.49 -14.88 12.52
C GLN A 27 -7.29 -15.56 11.16
N VAL A 28 -6.72 -16.77 11.19
CA VAL A 28 -6.39 -17.56 10.00
C VAL A 28 -7.43 -18.65 9.74
N LEU A 29 -7.71 -18.87 8.45
CA LEU A 29 -8.56 -19.95 7.97
C LEU A 29 -7.93 -20.64 6.75
N HIS A 30 -7.30 -21.80 6.98
CA HIS A 30 -6.73 -22.65 5.93
C HIS A 30 -7.04 -24.13 6.18
N GLY A 31 -6.65 -25.01 5.24
CA GLY A 31 -7.00 -26.44 5.27
C GLY A 31 -6.54 -27.22 6.51
N ASP A 32 -5.43 -26.83 7.14
CA ASP A 32 -4.93 -27.51 8.35
C ASP A 32 -5.70 -27.10 9.64
N ILE A 33 -6.61 -26.13 9.58
CA ILE A 33 -7.43 -25.75 10.74
C ILE A 33 -8.51 -26.80 10.93
N ILE A 34 -8.52 -27.46 12.10
CA ILE A 34 -9.52 -28.46 12.45
C ILE A 34 -10.94 -27.86 12.41
N GLN A 35 -11.93 -28.67 12.02
CA GLN A 35 -13.31 -28.22 11.80
C GLN A 35 -13.91 -27.46 13.00
N LYS A 36 -13.68 -27.95 14.23
CA LYS A 36 -14.12 -27.29 15.46
C LYS A 36 -13.53 -25.88 15.60
N GLN A 37 -12.23 -25.72 15.35
CA GLN A 37 -11.57 -24.42 15.42
C GLN A 37 -12.06 -23.49 14.31
N ARG A 38 -12.30 -24.03 13.12
CA ARG A 38 -12.87 -23.29 11.98
C ARG A 38 -14.25 -22.71 12.31
N GLU A 39 -15.11 -23.47 12.97
CA GLU A 39 -16.43 -22.99 13.43
C GLU A 39 -16.30 -21.88 14.46
N ILE A 40 -15.40 -22.03 15.45
CA ILE A 40 -15.12 -20.99 16.47
C ILE A 40 -14.61 -19.71 15.82
N THR A 41 -13.63 -19.83 14.91
CA THR A 41 -13.05 -18.68 14.20
C THR A 41 -14.12 -17.95 13.38
N LEU A 42 -14.94 -18.68 12.62
CA LEU A 42 -16.02 -18.07 11.85
C LEU A 42 -17.09 -17.42 12.72
N GLN A 43 -17.40 -18.02 13.87
CA GLN A 43 -18.34 -17.43 14.81
C GLN A 43 -17.79 -16.13 15.41
N GLY A 44 -16.54 -16.13 15.88
CA GLY A 44 -15.88 -14.90 16.35
C GLY A 44 -15.83 -13.80 15.27
N PHE A 45 -15.63 -14.19 14.00
CA PHE A 45 -15.70 -13.26 12.88
C PHE A 45 -17.10 -12.71 12.64
N ARG A 46 -18.16 -13.52 12.81
CA ARG A 46 -19.56 -13.06 12.72
C ARG A 46 -19.91 -12.12 13.86
N ASP A 47 -19.46 -12.43 15.07
CA ASP A 47 -19.75 -11.66 16.28
C ASP A 47 -18.92 -10.38 16.37
N GLY A 48 -17.88 -10.24 15.53
CA GLY A 48 -17.04 -9.05 15.49
C GLY A 48 -15.96 -9.04 16.57
N HIS A 49 -15.59 -10.21 17.11
CA HIS A 49 -14.43 -10.34 18.01
C HIS A 49 -13.12 -9.98 17.31
N PHE A 50 -13.09 -10.11 15.98
CA PHE A 50 -12.04 -9.59 15.11
C PHE A 50 -12.63 -9.26 13.75
N ASN A 51 -12.01 -8.33 13.03
CA ASN A 51 -12.54 -7.81 11.76
C ASN A 51 -11.82 -8.33 10.52
N ASN A 52 -10.63 -8.94 10.65
CA ASN A 52 -9.84 -9.37 9.50
C ASN A 52 -9.68 -10.90 9.47
N LEU A 53 -10.14 -11.55 8.41
CA LEU A 53 -9.98 -12.99 8.23
C LEU A 53 -8.95 -13.28 7.13
N ILE A 54 -7.85 -13.94 7.46
CA ILE A 54 -6.82 -14.35 6.49
C ILE A 54 -7.14 -15.77 6.02
N ALA A 55 -7.37 -15.98 4.72
CA ALA A 55 -7.86 -17.27 4.22
C ALA A 55 -7.22 -17.72 2.91
N THR A 56 -7.18 -19.05 2.73
CA THR A 56 -6.90 -19.67 1.41
C THR A 56 -8.19 -20.01 0.68
N ASP A 57 -8.11 -20.20 -0.65
CA ASP A 57 -9.30 -20.50 -1.48
C ASP A 57 -10.07 -21.73 -1.01
N VAL A 58 -9.35 -22.81 -0.72
CA VAL A 58 -9.93 -24.08 -0.29
C VAL A 58 -10.72 -23.89 1.00
N ALA A 59 -10.19 -23.07 1.91
CA ALA A 59 -10.81 -22.86 3.21
C ALA A 59 -11.98 -21.88 3.17
N ALA A 60 -12.02 -20.94 2.23
CA ALA A 60 -13.11 -19.99 2.08
C ALA A 60 -14.31 -20.52 1.26
N ARG A 61 -14.13 -21.59 0.48
CA ARG A 61 -15.21 -22.22 -0.30
C ARG A 61 -16.20 -22.95 0.62
N GLY A 62 -17.48 -22.90 0.26
CA GLY A 62 -18.55 -23.64 0.94
C GLY A 62 -18.94 -23.13 2.33
N LEU A 63 -18.40 -21.98 2.77
CA LEU A 63 -18.78 -21.37 4.04
C LEU A 63 -19.78 -20.25 3.85
N ASP A 64 -20.78 -20.23 4.73
CA ASP A 64 -21.65 -19.09 4.96
C ASP A 64 -20.90 -18.03 5.77
N ILE A 65 -20.08 -17.28 5.03
CA ILE A 65 -19.30 -16.17 5.54
C ILE A 65 -20.20 -14.93 5.50
N PRO A 66 -20.26 -14.13 6.58
CA PRO A 66 -21.04 -12.90 6.61
C PRO A 66 -20.63 -11.96 5.48
N GLN A 67 -21.50 -11.00 5.17
CA GLN A 67 -21.20 -9.97 4.20
C GLN A 67 -19.90 -9.22 4.56
N ILE A 68 -19.02 -9.03 3.56
CA ILE A 68 -17.69 -8.44 3.72
C ILE A 68 -17.65 -7.06 3.06
N ASP A 69 -17.02 -6.08 3.72
CA ASP A 69 -16.88 -4.72 3.19
C ASP A 69 -15.66 -4.60 2.26
N LEU A 70 -14.58 -5.32 2.60
CA LEU A 70 -13.31 -5.25 1.91
C LEU A 70 -12.72 -6.65 1.62
N ILE A 71 -12.41 -6.92 0.36
CA ILE A 71 -11.61 -8.06 -0.06
C ILE A 71 -10.22 -7.58 -0.44
N ILE A 72 -9.19 -8.20 0.14
CA ILE A 72 -7.80 -8.00 -0.24
C ILE A 72 -7.29 -9.31 -0.82
N GLN A 73 -6.77 -9.29 -2.04
CA GLN A 73 -6.12 -10.44 -2.66
C GLN A 73 -4.62 -10.16 -2.72
N CYS A 74 -3.86 -10.75 -1.79
CA CYS A 74 -2.43 -10.47 -1.65
C CYS A 74 -1.59 -10.91 -2.86
N GLN A 75 -2.13 -11.84 -3.65
CA GLN A 75 -1.52 -12.34 -4.87
C GLN A 75 -2.59 -12.49 -5.95
N TYR A 76 -2.18 -12.39 -7.20
CA TYR A 76 -3.05 -12.66 -8.34
C TYR A 76 -3.61 -14.09 -8.25
N PRO A 77 -4.94 -14.28 -8.37
CA PRO A 77 -5.53 -15.61 -8.46
C PRO A 77 -4.98 -16.39 -9.65
N GLN A 78 -4.85 -17.72 -9.51
CA GLN A 78 -4.35 -18.58 -10.59
C GLN A 78 -5.24 -18.52 -11.86
N ASP A 79 -6.52 -18.24 -11.67
CA ASP A 79 -7.53 -18.18 -12.72
C ASP A 79 -8.61 -17.13 -12.40
N THR A 80 -9.34 -16.72 -13.43
CA THR A 80 -10.39 -15.71 -13.33
C THR A 80 -11.55 -16.18 -12.46
N ASP A 81 -11.93 -17.45 -12.50
CA ASP A 81 -13.07 -17.95 -11.71
C ASP A 81 -12.77 -17.82 -10.21
N THR A 82 -11.53 -18.09 -9.80
CA THR A 82 -11.05 -17.86 -8.45
C THR A 82 -11.12 -16.38 -8.08
N TYR A 83 -10.74 -15.46 -8.97
CA TYR A 83 -10.93 -14.02 -8.74
C TYR A 83 -12.40 -13.68 -8.46
N ILE A 84 -13.31 -14.13 -9.34
CA ILE A 84 -14.76 -13.85 -9.24
C ILE A 84 -15.33 -14.42 -7.94
N HIS A 85 -14.92 -15.63 -7.54
CA HIS A 85 -15.36 -16.24 -6.28
C HIS A 85 -14.86 -15.51 -5.04
N ARG A 86 -13.64 -14.95 -5.08
CA ARG A 86 -13.05 -14.14 -3.99
C ARG A 86 -13.75 -12.78 -3.91
N SER A 87 -13.81 -12.05 -5.02
CA SER A 87 -14.43 -10.71 -5.07
C SER A 87 -15.93 -10.77 -4.80
N GLY A 88 -16.61 -11.85 -5.20
CA GLY A 88 -18.02 -12.09 -4.91
C GLY A 88 -18.35 -12.34 -3.44
N ARG A 89 -17.38 -12.25 -2.51
CA ARG A 89 -17.61 -12.24 -1.05
C ARG A 89 -18.00 -10.86 -0.52
N THR A 90 -17.71 -9.81 -1.29
CA THR A 90 -18.20 -8.46 -1.02
C THR A 90 -19.36 -8.10 -1.96
N ALA A 91 -19.93 -6.90 -1.81
CA ALA A 91 -20.95 -6.33 -2.68
C ALA A 91 -22.20 -7.23 -2.91
N ARG A 92 -22.64 -7.96 -1.89
CA ARG A 92 -23.85 -8.80 -1.93
C ARG A 92 -25.12 -8.01 -1.58
N ALA A 93 -26.27 -8.51 -2.04
CA ALA A 93 -27.60 -8.00 -1.66
C ALA A 93 -27.78 -6.47 -1.87
N GLY A 94 -27.30 -5.95 -3.02
CA GLY A 94 -27.50 -4.55 -3.41
C GLY A 94 -26.63 -3.52 -2.68
N ARG A 95 -25.70 -3.95 -1.83
CA ARG A 95 -24.70 -3.05 -1.20
C ARG A 95 -23.43 -2.98 -2.02
N SER A 96 -22.73 -1.85 -1.95
CA SER A 96 -21.39 -1.69 -2.52
C SER A 96 -20.34 -2.39 -1.66
N GLY A 97 -19.21 -2.72 -2.27
CA GLY A 97 -18.10 -3.40 -1.62
C GLY A 97 -16.80 -3.15 -2.37
N THR A 98 -15.67 -3.25 -1.69
CA THR A 98 -14.36 -2.96 -2.28
C THR A 98 -13.55 -4.24 -2.42
N CYS A 99 -12.96 -4.45 -3.60
CA CYS A 99 -11.99 -5.53 -3.83
C CYS A 99 -10.68 -4.93 -4.31
N ILE A 100 -9.60 -5.17 -3.56
CA ILE A 100 -8.24 -4.76 -3.88
C ILE A 100 -7.44 -6.01 -4.22
N THR A 101 -6.72 -5.96 -5.34
CA THR A 101 -5.83 -7.05 -5.77
C THR A 101 -4.44 -6.52 -5.98
N PHE A 102 -3.47 -7.14 -5.32
CA PHE A 102 -2.06 -6.83 -5.55
C PHE A 102 -1.57 -7.56 -6.79
N LEU A 103 -0.84 -6.82 -7.62
CA LEU A 103 -0.22 -7.30 -8.84
C LEU A 103 1.24 -6.88 -8.86
N THR A 104 2.11 -7.83 -9.13
CA THR A 104 3.53 -7.58 -9.39
C THR A 104 3.73 -7.07 -10.81
N GLN A 105 4.84 -6.35 -11.05
CA GLN A 105 5.20 -5.89 -12.40
C GLN A 105 5.29 -7.05 -13.41
N ARG A 106 5.76 -8.22 -12.95
CA ARG A 106 5.85 -9.43 -13.78
C ARG A 106 4.47 -9.92 -14.22
N GLU A 107 3.49 -9.96 -13.32
CA GLU A 107 2.11 -10.36 -13.66
C GLU A 107 1.45 -9.38 -14.63
N VAL A 108 1.71 -8.08 -14.45
CA VAL A 108 1.25 -7.04 -15.39
C VAL A 108 1.88 -7.27 -16.77
N ALA A 109 3.19 -7.51 -16.85
CA ALA A 109 3.89 -7.77 -18.11
C ALA A 109 3.42 -9.06 -18.80
N GLN A 110 2.98 -10.07 -18.04
CA GLN A 110 2.37 -11.30 -18.56
C GLN A 110 0.89 -11.12 -18.96
N GLY A 111 0.36 -9.89 -18.93
CA GLY A 111 -1.00 -9.58 -19.34
C GLY A 111 -2.08 -10.09 -18.39
N SER A 112 -1.76 -10.40 -17.12
CA SER A 112 -2.75 -10.84 -16.13
C SER A 112 -3.85 -9.80 -15.91
N LEU A 113 -3.49 -8.51 -15.82
CA LEU A 113 -4.47 -7.43 -15.69
C LEU A 113 -5.42 -7.36 -16.89
N ALA A 114 -4.89 -7.38 -18.12
CA ALA A 114 -5.71 -7.30 -19.33
C ALA A 114 -6.66 -8.50 -19.47
N ARG A 115 -6.20 -9.70 -19.09
CA ARG A 115 -7.04 -10.91 -19.05
C ARG A 115 -8.17 -10.76 -18.03
N LEU A 116 -7.86 -10.22 -16.85
CA LEU A 116 -8.84 -9.99 -15.79
C LEU A 116 -9.88 -8.95 -16.18
N GLU A 117 -9.47 -7.79 -16.72
CA GLU A 117 -10.37 -6.74 -17.21
C GLU A 117 -11.31 -7.26 -18.30
N LYS A 118 -10.79 -8.07 -19.23
CA LYS A 118 -11.59 -8.69 -20.29
C LYS A 118 -12.65 -9.63 -19.71
N ALA A 119 -12.28 -10.43 -18.72
CA ALA A 119 -13.18 -11.44 -18.17
C ALA A 119 -14.21 -10.86 -17.19
N VAL A 120 -13.85 -9.82 -16.45
CA VAL A 120 -14.76 -9.07 -15.57
C VAL A 120 -15.61 -8.08 -16.38
N GLY A 121 -15.15 -7.66 -17.55
CA GLY A 121 -15.86 -6.72 -18.44
C GLY A 121 -15.76 -5.26 -17.99
N GLN A 122 -14.85 -4.94 -17.07
CA GLN A 122 -14.63 -3.58 -16.56
C GLN A 122 -13.14 -3.29 -16.35
N PRO A 123 -12.68 -2.06 -16.61
CA PRO A 123 -11.31 -1.67 -16.32
C PRO A 123 -11.10 -1.52 -14.81
N PHE A 124 -9.93 -1.92 -14.32
CA PHE A 124 -9.57 -1.73 -12.91
C PHE A 124 -8.99 -0.34 -12.67
N LYS A 125 -9.40 0.29 -11.58
CA LYS A 125 -8.75 1.50 -11.08
C LYS A 125 -7.42 1.12 -10.43
N ARG A 126 -6.31 1.56 -11.03
CA ARG A 126 -5.00 1.47 -10.38
C ARG A 126 -4.93 2.50 -9.26
N VAL A 127 -4.64 2.04 -8.05
CA VAL A 127 -4.45 2.87 -6.86
C VAL A 127 -3.03 2.68 -6.35
N GLY A 128 -2.39 3.77 -5.93
CA GLY A 128 -1.11 3.70 -5.23
C GLY A 128 -1.30 3.15 -3.82
N ILE A 129 -0.20 2.75 -3.18
CA ILE A 129 -0.22 2.42 -1.75
C ILE A 129 -0.57 3.67 -0.92
N PRO A 130 -1.29 3.52 0.20
CA PRO A 130 -1.51 4.62 1.13
C PRO A 130 -0.18 5.28 1.51
N GLN A 131 -0.15 6.60 1.45
CA GLN A 131 1.02 7.36 1.84
C GLN A 131 1.09 7.45 3.35
N PRO A 132 2.28 7.62 3.93
CA PRO A 132 2.40 7.67 5.37
C PRO A 132 1.57 8.78 6.04
N GLN A 133 1.39 9.92 5.36
CA GLN A 133 0.49 10.99 5.81
C GLN A 133 -0.98 10.53 5.91
N ASP A 134 -1.42 9.65 5.00
CA ASP A 134 -2.78 9.10 5.02
C ASP A 134 -2.94 8.20 6.26
N LEU A 135 -1.91 7.40 6.57
CA LEU A 135 -1.88 6.57 7.76
C LEU A 135 -1.90 7.40 9.05
N VAL A 136 -1.18 8.52 9.11
CA VAL A 136 -1.21 9.44 10.26
C VAL A 136 -2.61 10.02 10.43
N SER A 137 -3.24 10.49 9.35
CA SER A 137 -4.58 11.09 9.42
C SER A 137 -5.63 10.12 9.97
N VAL A 138 -5.65 8.87 9.48
CA VAL A 138 -6.54 7.82 9.98
C VAL A 138 -6.19 7.45 11.43
N GLY A 139 -4.90 7.32 11.75
CA GLY A 139 -4.44 7.02 13.11
C GLY A 139 -4.87 8.07 14.13
N LEU A 140 -4.91 9.36 13.74
CA LEU A 140 -5.36 10.45 14.60
C LEU A 140 -6.86 10.37 14.91
N GLU A 141 -7.68 9.99 13.93
CA GLU A 141 -9.13 9.77 14.15
C GLU A 141 -9.37 8.64 15.15
N ASP A 142 -8.65 7.52 14.98
CA ASP A 142 -8.72 6.37 15.90
C ASP A 142 -8.19 6.73 17.30
N ALA A 143 -7.07 7.47 17.38
CA ALA A 143 -6.47 7.88 18.64
C ALA A 143 -7.40 8.78 19.45
N LYS A 144 -8.15 9.67 18.79
CA LYS A 144 -9.15 10.50 19.46
C LYS A 144 -10.21 9.63 20.14
N ALA A 145 -10.80 8.68 19.40
CA ALA A 145 -11.81 7.78 19.94
C ALA A 145 -11.25 6.92 21.10
N GLN A 146 -10.01 6.45 20.98
CA GLN A 146 -9.35 5.67 22.02
C GLN A 146 -9.10 6.50 23.30
N LEU A 147 -8.64 7.74 23.16
CA LEU A 147 -8.41 8.65 24.30
C LEU A 147 -9.72 9.00 25.02
N GLU A 148 -10.80 9.26 24.27
CA GLU A 148 -12.13 9.56 24.83
C GLU A 148 -12.76 8.34 25.55
N ALA A 149 -12.38 7.12 25.15
CA ALA A 149 -12.85 5.88 25.77
C ALA A 149 -12.11 5.51 27.07
N VAL A 150 -11.02 6.21 27.43
CA VAL A 150 -10.26 5.92 28.66
C VAL A 150 -11.12 6.22 29.90
N HIS A 151 -11.24 5.22 30.79
CA HIS A 151 -12.03 5.36 32.00
C HIS A 151 -11.46 6.42 32.95
N ARG A 152 -12.31 7.26 33.54
CA ARG A 152 -11.87 8.38 34.39
C ARG A 152 -11.09 7.94 35.64
N ASP A 153 -11.42 6.76 36.17
CA ASP A 153 -10.79 6.24 37.39
C ASP A 153 -9.33 5.84 37.22
N VAL A 154 -8.86 5.60 35.99
CA VAL A 154 -7.43 5.31 35.77
C VAL A 154 -6.59 6.59 35.72
N LEU A 155 -7.20 7.74 35.44
CA LEU A 155 -6.50 9.01 35.23
C LEU A 155 -5.62 9.45 36.42
N PRO A 156 -6.02 9.29 37.70
CA PRO A 156 -5.18 9.66 38.84
C PRO A 156 -3.78 9.04 38.84
N HIS A 157 -3.61 7.83 38.27
CA HIS A 157 -2.30 7.16 38.20
C HIS A 157 -1.31 7.83 37.25
N PHE A 158 -1.79 8.67 36.33
CA PHE A 158 -0.95 9.33 35.32
C PHE A 158 -0.79 10.83 35.55
N LYS A 159 -1.52 11.41 36.52
CA LYS A 159 -1.60 12.87 36.72
C LYS A 159 -0.27 13.51 37.06
N GLU A 160 0.53 12.91 37.94
CA GLU A 160 1.81 13.46 38.38
C GLU A 160 2.79 13.58 37.20
N LEU A 161 2.96 12.50 36.44
CA LEU A 161 3.81 12.52 35.24
C LEU A 161 3.25 13.47 34.16
N ALA A 162 1.92 13.50 33.97
CA ALA A 162 1.30 14.43 33.03
C ALA A 162 1.61 15.88 33.38
N GLN A 163 1.59 16.25 34.67
CA GLN A 163 1.95 17.58 35.13
C GLN A 163 3.42 17.91 34.80
N GLU A 164 4.35 16.97 35.03
CA GLU A 164 5.77 17.16 34.67
C GLU A 164 5.97 17.46 33.18
N PHE A 165 5.25 16.77 32.30
CA PHE A 165 5.32 17.02 30.85
C PHE A 165 4.71 18.38 30.47
N LEU A 166 3.60 18.77 31.11
CA LEU A 166 2.91 20.05 30.87
C LEU A 166 3.73 21.26 31.34
N GLU A 167 4.60 21.11 32.33
CA GLU A 167 5.48 22.21 32.80
C GLU A 167 6.53 22.63 31.75
N LYS A 168 6.88 21.74 30.81
CA LYS A 168 7.89 22.00 29.78
C LYS A 168 7.25 22.57 28.52
N ASP A 169 6.55 21.71 27.78
CA ASP A 169 5.83 22.06 26.55
C ASP A 169 4.58 21.18 26.45
N PRO A 170 3.39 21.73 26.80
CA PRO A 170 2.13 21.01 26.71
C PRO A 170 1.78 20.48 25.32
N GLU A 171 2.09 21.25 24.28
CA GLU A 171 1.73 20.91 22.91
C GLU A 171 2.61 19.77 22.40
N GLU A 172 3.93 19.86 22.64
CA GLU A 172 4.86 18.80 22.28
C GLU A 172 4.58 17.52 23.08
N ALA A 173 4.25 17.62 24.36
CA ALA A 173 3.89 16.47 25.19
C ALA A 173 2.66 15.73 24.65
N LEU A 174 1.59 16.46 24.31
CA LEU A 174 0.39 15.87 23.74
C LEU A 174 0.65 15.28 22.35
N ALA A 175 1.45 15.95 21.52
CA ALA A 175 1.84 15.44 20.20
C ALA A 175 2.64 14.14 20.31
N ARG A 176 3.57 14.03 21.26
CA ARG A 176 4.33 12.79 21.54
C ARG A 176 3.42 11.67 22.03
N ALA A 177 2.48 11.96 22.92
CA ALA A 177 1.51 10.98 23.39
C ALA A 177 0.64 10.45 22.24
N LEU A 178 0.11 11.34 21.40
CA LEU A 178 -0.65 10.97 20.20
C LEU A 178 0.19 10.13 19.23
N ALA A 179 1.46 10.50 19.01
CA ALA A 179 2.37 9.72 18.16
C ALA A 179 2.58 8.30 18.70
N CYS A 180 2.69 8.12 20.02
CA CYS A 180 2.76 6.80 20.64
C CYS A 180 1.48 5.99 20.46
N VAL A 181 0.31 6.60 20.70
CA VAL A 181 -1.01 5.93 20.53
C VAL A 181 -1.22 5.49 19.08
N CYS A 182 -0.85 6.35 18.13
CA CYS A 182 -0.94 6.05 16.70
C CYS A 182 0.19 5.11 16.20
N ASN A 183 1.13 4.72 17.06
CA ASN A 183 2.31 3.91 16.73
C ASN A 183 3.25 4.55 15.66
N PHE A 184 3.34 5.88 15.63
CA PHE A 184 4.27 6.67 14.80
C PHE A 184 5.42 7.23 15.62
N THR A 185 6.20 6.37 16.26
CA THR A 185 7.33 6.76 17.12
C THR A 185 8.65 6.93 16.38
N GLN A 186 8.67 6.61 15.08
CA GLN A 186 9.85 6.69 14.22
C GLN A 186 9.60 7.68 13.07
N PRO A 187 10.67 8.27 12.49
CA PRO A 187 10.53 9.16 11.34
C PRO A 187 9.71 8.50 10.23
N VAL A 188 8.73 9.24 9.75
CA VAL A 188 7.82 8.80 8.69
C VAL A 188 8.61 8.62 7.39
N GLN A 189 8.94 7.38 7.04
CA GLN A 189 9.67 7.09 5.82
C GLN A 189 8.72 7.10 4.62
N SER A 190 9.05 7.89 3.59
CA SER A 190 8.27 7.87 2.34
C SER A 190 8.37 6.49 1.68
N ARG A 191 7.30 6.07 1.02
CA ARG A 191 7.28 4.87 0.19
C ARG A 191 6.94 5.24 -1.25
N SER A 192 7.66 4.66 -2.19
CA SER A 192 7.34 4.76 -3.60
C SER A 192 5.94 4.21 -3.89
N ILE A 193 5.14 4.91 -4.69
CA ILE A 193 3.88 4.36 -5.21
C ILE A 193 4.08 3.48 -6.45
N LEU A 194 5.27 3.51 -7.05
CA LEU A 194 5.64 2.73 -8.23
C LEU A 194 6.14 1.31 -7.90
N SER A 195 6.97 1.20 -6.86
CA SER A 195 7.65 -0.04 -6.46
C SER A 195 7.38 -0.45 -5.01
N ALA A 196 6.66 0.36 -4.23
CA ALA A 196 6.44 0.18 -2.79
C ALA A 196 7.71 0.21 -1.92
N ARG A 197 8.87 0.57 -2.48
CA ARG A 197 10.15 0.64 -1.76
C ARG A 197 10.15 1.76 -0.71
N MET A 198 10.64 1.44 0.48
CA MET A 198 10.84 2.41 1.56
C MET A 198 12.02 3.33 1.28
N GLY A 199 11.91 4.58 1.70
CA GLY A 199 12.93 5.61 1.50
C GLY A 199 12.93 6.25 0.10
N PHE A 200 11.94 5.93 -0.74
CA PHE A 200 11.78 6.46 -2.08
C PHE A 200 10.50 7.29 -2.21
N VAL A 201 10.51 8.22 -3.16
CA VAL A 201 9.36 9.00 -3.59
C VAL A 201 9.24 8.82 -5.10
N THR A 202 8.07 8.42 -5.56
CA THR A 202 7.78 8.40 -7.00
C THR A 202 7.52 9.82 -7.47
N VAL A 203 8.28 10.27 -8.47
CA VAL A 203 8.08 11.55 -9.14
C VAL A 203 7.50 11.31 -10.54
N VAL A 204 6.63 12.21 -10.97
CA VAL A 204 6.16 12.31 -12.37
C VAL A 204 6.97 13.42 -13.03
N ILE A 205 7.56 13.10 -14.17
CA ILE A 205 8.37 14.01 -14.97
C ILE A 205 7.65 14.19 -16.29
N LYS A 206 7.32 15.42 -16.62
CA LYS A 206 6.75 15.81 -17.91
C LYS A 206 7.73 16.68 -18.67
N THR A 207 7.79 16.51 -19.97
CA THR A 207 8.66 17.26 -20.88
C THR A 207 7.86 17.76 -22.08
N ALA A 208 8.33 18.82 -22.75
CA ALA A 208 7.73 19.27 -24.01
C ALA A 208 7.92 18.25 -25.14
N GLU A 209 9.09 17.61 -25.16
CA GLU A 209 9.45 16.59 -26.16
C GLU A 209 9.27 15.16 -25.63
N PRO A 210 8.98 14.18 -26.50
CA PRO A 210 8.84 12.78 -26.10
C PRO A 210 10.10 12.17 -25.46
N PHE A 211 9.89 11.33 -24.44
CA PHE A 211 10.91 10.43 -23.93
C PHE A 211 11.13 9.25 -24.88
N HIS A 212 12.38 9.11 -25.34
CA HIS A 212 12.79 8.02 -26.22
C HIS A 212 13.42 6.85 -25.46
N SER A 213 13.95 7.10 -24.25
CA SER A 213 14.56 6.08 -23.39
C SER A 213 14.46 6.47 -21.92
N THR A 214 14.58 5.50 -21.03
CA THR A 214 14.66 5.72 -19.58
C THR A 214 15.98 6.40 -19.19
N SER A 215 17.06 6.22 -19.97
CA SER A 215 18.34 6.91 -19.74
C SER A 215 18.22 8.43 -19.81
N TYR A 216 17.34 8.95 -20.68
CA TYR A 216 17.08 10.38 -20.75
C TYR A 216 16.51 10.93 -19.43
N VAL A 217 15.69 10.15 -18.74
CA VAL A 217 15.13 10.53 -17.44
C VAL A 217 16.24 10.63 -16.38
N HIS A 218 17.16 9.66 -16.35
CA HIS A 218 18.31 9.72 -15.44
C HIS A 218 19.18 10.95 -15.72
N GLU A 219 19.46 11.25 -16.99
CA GLU A 219 20.28 12.39 -17.36
C GLU A 219 19.60 13.73 -17.06
N LEU A 220 18.28 13.80 -17.23
CA LEU A 220 17.48 14.97 -16.87
C LEU A 220 17.55 15.25 -15.37
N ILE A 221 17.32 14.23 -14.52
CA ILE A 221 17.41 14.39 -13.06
C ILE A 221 18.85 14.72 -12.64
N LYS A 222 19.84 14.07 -13.25
CA LYS A 222 21.27 14.31 -12.99
C LYS A 222 21.65 15.76 -13.27
N SER A 223 21.31 16.25 -14.46
CA SER A 223 21.63 17.61 -14.90
C SER A 223 20.96 18.66 -14.02
N HIS A 224 19.73 18.38 -13.59
CA HIS A 224 18.95 19.33 -12.81
C HIS A 224 19.39 19.45 -11.35
N LEU A 225 19.85 18.36 -10.74
CA LEU A 225 20.34 18.35 -9.36
C LEU A 225 21.87 18.38 -9.23
N ASP A 226 22.59 18.51 -10.34
CA ASP A 226 24.06 18.40 -10.42
C ASP A 226 24.59 17.14 -9.70
N LEU A 227 24.02 15.98 -10.04
CA LEU A 227 24.32 14.72 -9.36
C LEU A 227 25.57 14.06 -9.90
N ASN A 228 26.35 13.45 -9.01
CA ASN A 228 27.40 12.52 -9.41
C ASN A 228 26.82 11.15 -9.80
N GLU A 229 27.63 10.34 -10.50
CA GLU A 229 27.25 9.00 -10.97
C GLU A 229 26.74 8.07 -9.86
N HIS A 230 27.31 8.17 -8.65
CA HIS A 230 26.85 7.37 -7.52
C HIS A 230 25.44 7.76 -7.07
N GLN A 231 25.12 9.06 -7.07
CA GLN A 231 23.79 9.55 -6.74
C GLN A 231 22.76 9.18 -7.81
N VAL A 232 23.11 9.27 -9.10
CA VAL A 232 22.24 8.87 -10.21
C VAL A 232 21.87 7.39 -10.15
N ARG A 233 22.83 6.52 -9.80
CA ARG A 233 22.59 5.08 -9.61
C ARG A 233 21.60 4.75 -8.50
N ARG A 234 21.35 5.69 -7.58
CA ARG A 234 20.35 5.51 -6.51
C ARG A 234 18.93 5.74 -7.03
N ILE A 235 18.74 6.43 -8.15
CA ILE A 235 17.43 6.56 -8.81
C ILE A 235 17.05 5.18 -9.34
N ALA A 236 15.85 4.72 -8.99
CA ALA A 236 15.40 3.37 -9.27
C ALA A 236 14.11 3.38 -10.10
N ASP A 237 13.81 2.22 -10.68
CA ASP A 237 12.51 1.88 -11.26
C ASP A 237 11.96 3.02 -12.14
N VAL A 238 12.70 3.38 -13.19
CA VAL A 238 12.32 4.41 -14.16
C VAL A 238 11.46 3.79 -15.25
N GLU A 239 10.25 4.32 -15.45
CA GLU A 239 9.29 3.80 -16.41
C GLU A 239 8.73 4.93 -17.30
N LEU A 240 8.60 4.65 -18.60
CA LEU A 240 7.97 5.57 -19.55
C LEU A 240 6.44 5.37 -19.54
N CYS A 241 5.67 6.44 -19.66
CA CYS A 241 4.21 6.39 -19.71
C CYS A 241 3.68 6.28 -21.15
N GLU A 242 2.43 5.82 -21.30
CA GLU A 242 1.75 5.75 -22.60
C GLU A 242 1.76 7.11 -23.30
N GLU A 243 1.57 8.19 -22.52
CA GLU A 243 1.83 9.55 -22.97
C GLU A 243 3.34 9.76 -23.19
N PRO A 244 3.81 10.00 -24.43
CA PRO A 244 5.24 9.96 -24.75
C PRO A 244 6.08 11.00 -24.00
N SER A 245 5.49 12.13 -23.62
CA SER A 245 6.09 13.24 -22.88
C SER A 245 6.11 13.03 -21.36
N VAL A 246 5.71 11.85 -20.86
CA VAL A 246 5.60 11.58 -19.42
C VAL A 246 6.39 10.35 -19.03
N ALA A 247 7.12 10.46 -17.93
CA ALA A 247 7.84 9.37 -17.28
C ALA A 247 7.63 9.42 -15.77
N VAL A 248 7.88 8.28 -15.11
CA VAL A 248 7.92 8.18 -13.65
C VAL A 248 9.24 7.57 -13.21
N ALA A 249 9.72 7.98 -12.04
CA ALA A 249 10.95 7.47 -11.44
C ALA A 249 10.85 7.40 -9.93
N ASP A 250 11.47 6.40 -9.33
CA ASP A 250 11.66 6.36 -7.89
C ASP A 250 12.96 7.04 -7.50
N VAL A 251 12.83 8.16 -6.80
CA VAL A 251 13.94 8.99 -6.36
C VAL A 251 14.10 8.84 -4.84
N PRO A 252 15.31 8.61 -4.31
CA PRO A 252 15.56 8.59 -2.87
C PRO A 252 15.02 9.85 -2.18
N HIS A 253 14.46 9.70 -0.98
CA HIS A 253 13.76 10.78 -0.27
C HIS A 253 14.56 12.08 -0.16
N ASP A 254 15.86 11.99 0.14
CA ASP A 254 16.78 13.12 0.25
C ASP A 254 16.95 13.88 -1.09
N LEU A 255 17.00 13.15 -2.20
CA LEU A 255 17.10 13.73 -3.54
C LEU A 255 15.74 14.25 -4.03
N ALA A 256 14.67 13.51 -3.75
CA ALA A 256 13.31 13.90 -4.11
C ALA A 256 12.89 15.20 -3.43
N LYS A 257 13.28 15.39 -2.16
CA LYS A 257 13.04 16.66 -1.45
C LYS A 257 13.69 17.83 -2.19
N LYS A 258 14.98 17.70 -2.56
CA LYS A 258 15.68 18.72 -3.36
C LYS A 258 15.02 18.96 -4.71
N LEU A 259 14.55 17.90 -5.36
CA LEU A 259 13.91 17.97 -6.68
C LEU A 259 12.56 18.68 -6.65
N LEU A 260 11.76 18.45 -5.60
CA LEU A 260 10.39 18.93 -5.47
C LEU A 260 10.29 20.32 -4.81
N ASP A 261 11.29 20.71 -4.02
CA ASP A 261 11.32 22.01 -3.36
C ASP A 261 11.88 23.12 -4.27
N GLN A 262 12.43 22.78 -5.44
CA GLN A 262 12.93 23.77 -6.40
C GLN A 262 11.80 24.48 -7.15
N PRO A 263 11.86 25.83 -7.30
CA PRO A 263 10.90 26.57 -8.11
C PRO A 263 10.91 26.12 -9.57
N SER A 264 9.75 26.18 -10.24
CA SER A 264 9.60 25.71 -11.62
C SER A 264 10.50 26.41 -12.64
N GLU A 265 11.02 27.59 -12.30
CA GLU A 265 11.91 28.41 -13.12
C GLU A 265 13.32 27.82 -13.27
N PHE A 266 13.71 26.88 -12.41
CA PHE A 266 15.00 26.18 -12.49
C PHE A 266 14.97 24.95 -13.41
N TYR A 267 13.78 24.56 -13.88
CA TYR A 267 13.66 23.50 -14.87
C TYR A 267 13.98 24.03 -16.27
N GLN A 268 14.52 23.15 -17.14
CA GLN A 268 14.61 23.47 -18.57
C GLN A 268 13.20 23.81 -19.08
N PRO A 269 13.05 24.75 -20.04
CA PRO A 269 11.74 25.12 -20.57
C PRO A 269 10.93 23.90 -21.00
N GLY A 270 9.71 23.76 -20.48
CA GLY A 270 8.81 22.64 -20.77
C GLY A 270 9.04 21.39 -19.92
N VAL A 271 9.90 21.43 -18.90
CA VAL A 271 10.05 20.35 -17.91
C VAL A 271 9.26 20.66 -16.64
N GLU A 272 8.44 19.72 -16.21
CA GLU A 272 7.67 19.78 -14.96
C GLU A 272 7.95 18.51 -14.15
N ILE A 273 8.35 18.65 -12.89
CA ILE A 273 8.56 17.52 -11.98
C ILE A 273 7.66 17.67 -10.77
N THR A 274 6.82 16.66 -10.51
CA THR A 274 5.87 16.68 -9.40
C THR A 274 5.88 15.36 -8.64
N ARG A 275 5.45 15.40 -7.37
CA ARG A 275 5.21 14.18 -6.59
C ARG A 275 4.02 13.44 -7.18
N ALA A 276 4.20 12.15 -7.46
CA ALA A 276 3.11 11.32 -7.94
C ALA A 276 2.06 11.09 -6.83
N LYS A 277 0.82 11.53 -7.06
CA LYS A 277 -0.33 11.20 -6.19
C LYS A 277 -1.00 9.88 -6.61
N SER A 278 -0.89 9.54 -7.88
CA SER A 278 -1.35 8.30 -8.50
C SER A 278 -0.43 7.98 -9.67
N LEU A 279 -0.31 6.71 -10.03
CA LEU A 279 0.49 6.32 -11.19
C LEU A 279 -0.25 6.63 -12.51
N PRO A 280 0.38 7.38 -13.44
CA PRO A 280 -0.09 7.46 -14.82
C PRO A 280 -0.08 6.08 -15.50
N ARG A 281 -0.70 5.98 -16.69
CA ARG A 281 -0.65 4.73 -17.48
C ARG A 281 0.77 4.50 -17.97
N LEU A 282 1.41 3.46 -17.47
CA LEU A 282 2.76 3.06 -17.86
C LEU A 282 2.74 2.35 -19.22
N LYS A 283 3.78 2.54 -20.06
CA LYS A 283 3.94 1.75 -21.28
C LYS A 283 4.01 0.27 -20.92
N PRO A 284 3.38 -0.61 -21.73
CA PRO A 284 3.52 -2.05 -21.52
C PRO A 284 5.00 -2.44 -21.65
N VAL A 285 5.52 -3.19 -20.69
CA VAL A 285 6.86 -3.78 -20.77
C VAL A 285 6.86 -4.73 -21.98
N ARG A 286 7.54 -4.37 -23.06
CA ARG A 286 7.75 -5.29 -24.18
C ARG A 286 8.66 -6.41 -23.69
N SER A 287 8.11 -7.61 -23.51
CA SER A 287 8.88 -8.82 -23.23
C SER A 287 9.82 -9.11 -24.41
N PHE A 288 11.04 -8.58 -24.37
CA PHE A 288 12.13 -9.15 -25.15
C PHE A 288 12.60 -10.41 -24.42
N GLY A 289 12.37 -11.57 -25.05
CA GLY A 289 12.92 -12.83 -24.59
C GLY A 289 14.46 -12.74 -24.58
N GLY A 290 15.06 -12.95 -23.42
CA GLY A 290 16.52 -12.96 -23.25
C GLY A 290 16.88 -13.05 -21.78
N GLY A 291 17.58 -14.11 -21.41
CA GLY A 291 17.83 -14.54 -20.03
C GLY A 291 18.54 -13.54 -19.12
N GLY A 292 18.23 -13.62 -17.84
CA GLY A 292 18.87 -12.86 -16.78
C GLY A 292 18.14 -13.07 -15.46
N GLY A 293 18.46 -14.17 -14.78
CA GLY A 293 17.86 -14.53 -13.50
C GLY A 293 18.13 -13.46 -12.44
N GLY A 294 17.09 -12.74 -12.05
CA GLY A 294 17.06 -11.92 -10.85
C GLY A 294 15.68 -12.09 -10.21
N ARG A 295 15.61 -12.87 -9.14
CA ARG A 295 14.39 -12.98 -8.32
C ARG A 295 14.11 -11.61 -7.72
N ARG A 296 13.11 -10.90 -8.25
CA ARG A 296 12.45 -9.78 -7.56
C ARG A 296 11.24 -10.38 -6.84
N TRP A 297 11.32 -10.39 -5.52
CA TRP A 297 10.22 -10.66 -4.59
C TRP A 297 9.27 -9.47 -4.57
#